data_AF-A0A955QBL7-F1
#
_entry.id   AF-A0A955QBL7-F1
#
_cell.length_a   1.000
_cell.length_b   1.000
_cell.length_c   1.000
_cell.angle_alpha   90.00
_cell.angle_beta   90.00
_cell.angle_gamma   90.00
#
_symmetry.space_group_name_H-M   'P 1'
#
loop_
_entity.id
_entity.type
_entity.pdbx_description
1 polymer ?
#
loop_
_entity_poly.entity_id
_entity_poly.type
_entity_poly.pdbx_seq_one_letter_code
_entity_poly.pdbx_strand_id
1 'polypeptide(L)'
;MNTLTPSFSHSEPINSSEQHPGPTTKKFSLFGVEISQIDYEKATDLIMSAAHERRSMIVDHMPVHGLIEAASDPILQRKINRFDIVAPDGQPVRWALNHLHHTNLSDRVYGPELMLRLCRQAEEIGIGVYLYGSQPVVLDRLTAQLLQWFPGLRIVGSEAPPFRPLTLAEDQAAIARINKSGAGLIFLGLGCPKQEHFAFDHRDQIHGVQLCVGAAFDFHAGTKIMAPPWMQRNGLEWLFRLTTEPTRLWKRYITTNSLFLTKLAIEIFLHLCQRQTEPKTS
;
A
#
# COMPACT_ATOMS: atom_id res chain seq x y z
N MET A 1 11.97 5.32 -61.63
CA MET A 1 11.11 6.21 -60.83
C MET A 1 10.01 5.35 -60.23
N ASN A 2 10.24 4.80 -59.03
CA ASN A 2 9.24 4.05 -58.28
C ASN A 2 9.02 4.77 -56.95
N THR A 3 7.84 5.36 -56.80
CA THR A 3 7.35 6.01 -55.59
C THR A 3 7.02 4.94 -54.54
N LEU A 4 7.80 4.91 -53.45
CA LEU A 4 7.48 4.12 -52.26
C LEU A 4 6.54 4.92 -51.37
N THR A 5 5.27 4.54 -51.34
CA THR A 5 4.30 4.92 -50.30
C THR A 5 4.57 4.11 -49.02
N PRO A 6 4.65 4.72 -47.82
CA PRO A 6 4.74 3.97 -46.59
C PRO A 6 3.35 3.44 -46.20
N SER A 7 3.24 2.11 -46.14
CA SER A 7 2.09 1.40 -45.57
C SER A 7 2.08 1.59 -44.05
N PHE A 8 1.14 2.40 -43.55
CA PHE A 8 0.82 2.48 -42.13
C PHE A 8 0.19 1.15 -41.68
N SER A 9 0.92 0.38 -40.90
CA SER A 9 0.37 -0.80 -40.22
C SER A 9 -0.58 -0.33 -39.12
N HIS A 10 -1.86 -0.62 -39.29
CA HIS A 10 -2.86 -0.47 -38.24
C HIS A 10 -2.44 -1.31 -37.02
N SER A 11 -2.11 -0.63 -35.92
CA SER A 11 -1.98 -1.24 -34.60
C SER A 11 -3.36 -1.68 -34.14
N GLU A 12 -3.57 -2.99 -34.03
CA GLU A 12 -4.76 -3.57 -33.43
C GLU A 12 -4.96 -3.06 -31.99
N PRO A 13 -6.20 -2.83 -31.54
CA PRO A 13 -6.48 -2.40 -30.19
C PRO A 13 -6.06 -3.49 -29.20
N ILE A 14 -5.18 -3.14 -28.26
CA ILE A 14 -4.80 -3.99 -27.13
C ILE A 14 -6.07 -4.31 -26.35
N ASN A 15 -6.47 -5.58 -26.39
CA ASN A 15 -7.63 -6.10 -25.70
C ASN A 15 -7.44 -5.92 -24.18
N SER A 16 -8.26 -5.07 -23.57
CA SER A 16 -8.20 -4.69 -22.15
C SER A 16 -8.84 -5.74 -21.22
N SER A 17 -8.68 -7.03 -21.50
CA SER A 17 -9.43 -8.09 -20.83
C SER A 17 -8.61 -9.29 -20.33
N GLU A 18 -7.35 -9.10 -19.96
CA GLU A 18 -6.68 -10.06 -19.06
C GLU A 18 -6.72 -9.50 -17.63
N GLN A 19 -7.92 -9.60 -17.04
CA GLN A 19 -8.13 -9.39 -15.62
C GLN A 19 -7.60 -10.61 -14.88
N HIS A 20 -6.54 -10.45 -14.09
CA HIS A 20 -6.18 -11.44 -13.08
C HIS A 20 -7.35 -11.56 -12.09
N PRO A 21 -7.95 -12.75 -11.89
CA PRO A 21 -9.05 -12.94 -10.96
C PRO A 21 -8.47 -13.13 -9.54
N GLY A 22 -7.75 -12.11 -9.06
CA GLY A 22 -7.42 -12.03 -7.64
C GLY A 22 -8.69 -11.87 -6.82
N PRO A 23 -8.69 -12.25 -5.52
CA PRO A 23 -9.85 -12.06 -4.67
C PRO A 23 -10.19 -10.57 -4.56
N THR A 24 -11.25 -10.13 -5.22
CA THR A 24 -11.62 -8.71 -5.25
C THR A 24 -12.39 -8.34 -3.99
N THR A 25 -11.78 -7.51 -3.12
CA THR A 25 -12.55 -6.79 -2.09
C THR A 25 -13.36 -5.68 -2.74
N LYS A 26 -14.57 -5.42 -2.25
CA LYS A 26 -15.32 -4.23 -2.65
C LYS A 26 -14.50 -2.98 -2.34
N LYS A 27 -14.37 -2.08 -3.31
CA LYS A 27 -13.67 -0.81 -3.16
C LYS A 27 -14.62 0.36 -3.27
N PHE A 28 -14.24 1.46 -2.65
CA PHE A 28 -14.95 2.73 -2.70
C PHE A 28 -13.96 3.85 -2.95
N SER A 29 -14.37 4.76 -3.82
CA SER A 29 -13.58 5.95 -4.13
C SER A 29 -13.53 6.91 -2.94
N LEU A 30 -12.35 7.37 -2.60
CA LEU A 30 -12.12 8.63 -1.88
C LEU A 30 -11.24 9.50 -2.76
N PHE A 31 -11.78 10.64 -3.21
CA PHE A 31 -11.06 11.57 -4.10
C PHE A 31 -10.51 10.93 -5.39
N GLY A 32 -11.17 9.89 -5.91
CA GLY A 32 -10.73 9.14 -7.09
C GLY A 32 -9.76 7.99 -6.81
N VAL A 33 -9.41 7.74 -5.54
CA VAL A 33 -8.57 6.61 -5.13
C VAL A 33 -9.47 5.50 -4.56
N GLU A 34 -9.38 4.30 -5.13
CA GLU A 34 -10.21 3.15 -4.78
C GLU A 34 -9.67 2.43 -3.54
N ILE A 35 -10.33 2.61 -2.39
CA ILE A 35 -9.95 2.03 -1.11
C ILE A 35 -10.80 0.80 -0.80
N SER A 36 -10.16 -0.29 -0.38
CA SER A 36 -10.81 -1.55 -0.03
C SER A 36 -11.62 -1.46 1.26
N GLN A 37 -12.86 -1.91 1.22
CA GLN A 37 -13.63 -2.24 2.42
C GLN A 37 -13.13 -3.58 2.98
N ILE A 38 -12.18 -3.51 3.91
CA ILE A 38 -11.48 -4.68 4.44
C ILE A 38 -11.08 -4.48 5.91
N ASP A 39 -11.09 -5.57 6.68
CA ASP A 39 -10.58 -5.64 8.05
C ASP A 39 -9.30 -6.49 8.12
N TYR A 40 -8.72 -6.65 9.32
CA TYR A 40 -7.48 -7.41 9.46
C TYR A 40 -7.63 -8.90 9.15
N GLU A 41 -8.75 -9.52 9.52
CA GLU A 41 -8.97 -10.96 9.33
C GLU A 41 -9.00 -11.26 7.83
N LYS A 42 -9.89 -10.57 7.11
CA LYS A 42 -10.02 -10.73 5.67
C LYS A 42 -8.74 -10.33 4.91
N ALA A 43 -8.07 -9.25 5.32
CA ALA A 43 -6.80 -8.87 4.71
C ALA A 43 -5.75 -9.98 4.87
N THR A 44 -5.61 -10.48 6.09
CA THR A 44 -4.64 -11.53 6.43
C THR A 44 -4.93 -12.80 5.63
N ASP A 45 -6.17 -13.27 5.60
CA ASP A 45 -6.54 -14.50 4.89
C ASP A 45 -6.25 -14.43 3.39
N LEU A 46 -6.67 -13.34 2.73
CA LEU A 46 -6.45 -13.14 1.30
C LEU A 46 -4.96 -13.07 0.95
N ILE A 47 -4.20 -12.35 1.76
CA ILE A 47 -2.75 -12.19 1.57
C ILE A 47 -2.03 -13.50 1.79
N MET A 48 -2.36 -14.24 2.84
CA MET A 48 -1.67 -15.49 3.17
C MET A 48 -1.99 -16.60 2.19
N SER A 49 -3.22 -16.66 1.68
CA SER A 49 -3.57 -17.55 0.56
C SER A 49 -2.73 -17.24 -0.68
N ALA A 50 -2.67 -15.96 -1.10
CA ALA A 50 -1.86 -15.57 -2.26
C ALA A 50 -0.35 -15.81 -2.04
N ALA A 51 0.15 -15.53 -0.83
CA ALA A 51 1.55 -15.73 -0.46
C ALA A 51 1.95 -17.21 -0.46
N HIS A 52 1.05 -18.09 0.00
CA HIS A 52 1.28 -19.54 -0.02
C HIS A 52 1.40 -20.08 -1.45
N GLU A 53 0.52 -19.60 -2.34
CA GLU A 53 0.54 -19.91 -3.78
C GLU A 53 1.67 -19.20 -4.55
N ARG A 54 2.37 -18.26 -3.90
CA ARG A 54 3.28 -17.28 -4.54
C ARG A 54 2.64 -16.57 -5.72
N ARG A 55 1.33 -16.33 -5.63
CA ARG A 55 0.56 -15.59 -6.61
C ARG A 55 0.83 -14.10 -6.41
N SER A 56 1.13 -13.42 -7.52
CA SER A 56 1.36 -11.98 -7.47
C SER A 56 0.12 -11.25 -6.98
N MET A 57 0.35 -10.32 -6.05
CA MET A 57 -0.67 -9.46 -5.47
C MET A 57 0.01 -8.20 -4.93
N ILE A 58 -0.64 -7.05 -5.05
CA ILE A 58 -0.19 -5.79 -4.45
C ILE A 58 -1.14 -5.37 -3.35
N VAL A 59 -0.55 -5.08 -2.19
CA VAL A 59 -1.24 -4.55 -1.02
C VAL A 59 -0.61 -3.23 -0.64
N ASP A 60 -1.44 -2.22 -0.50
CA ASP A 60 -1.04 -0.91 0.01
C ASP A 60 -1.83 -0.52 1.24
N HIS A 61 -1.23 0.31 2.08
CA HIS A 61 -1.82 0.87 3.29
C HIS A 61 -1.92 2.37 3.08
N MET A 62 -3.14 2.90 2.97
CA MET A 62 -3.38 4.24 2.45
C MET A 62 -3.65 5.27 3.56
N PRO A 63 -2.63 5.96 4.11
CA PRO A 63 -2.84 7.04 5.06
C PRO A 63 -3.27 8.32 4.32
N VAL A 64 -3.77 9.30 5.07
CA VAL A 64 -4.16 10.63 4.55
C VAL A 64 -3.11 11.24 3.61
N HIS A 65 -1.82 11.12 3.94
CA HIS A 65 -0.76 11.63 3.07
C HIS A 65 -0.74 10.92 1.71
N GLY A 66 -0.69 9.60 1.69
CA GLY A 66 -0.69 8.82 0.45
C GLY A 66 -1.96 9.07 -0.37
N LEU A 67 -3.11 9.19 0.30
CA LEU A 67 -4.39 9.47 -0.35
C LEU A 67 -4.36 10.81 -1.09
N ILE A 68 -3.78 11.85 -0.49
CA ILE A 68 -3.69 13.18 -1.10
C ILE A 68 -2.64 13.24 -2.20
N GLU A 69 -1.49 12.58 -2.02
CA GLU A 69 -0.49 12.44 -3.09
C GLU A 69 -1.12 11.76 -4.31
N ALA A 70 -1.77 10.61 -4.11
CA ALA A 70 -2.46 9.87 -5.17
C ALA A 70 -3.59 10.68 -5.80
N ALA A 71 -4.44 11.34 -5.01
CA ALA A 71 -5.53 12.17 -5.52
C ALA A 71 -5.08 13.45 -6.24
N SER A 72 -3.78 13.78 -6.19
CA SER A 72 -3.19 14.96 -6.85
C SER A 72 -2.31 14.58 -8.05
N ASP A 73 -1.95 13.29 -8.19
CA ASP A 73 -1.16 12.76 -9.30
C ASP A 73 -1.97 11.71 -10.08
N PRO A 74 -2.46 12.04 -11.29
CA PRO A 74 -3.22 11.11 -12.12
C PRO A 74 -2.47 9.82 -12.50
N ILE A 75 -1.15 9.84 -12.57
CA ILE A 75 -0.34 8.65 -12.87
C ILE A 75 -0.35 7.73 -11.66
N LEU A 76 -0.04 8.26 -10.47
CA LEU A 76 -0.05 7.49 -9.22
C LEU A 76 -1.45 6.94 -8.90
N GLN A 77 -2.50 7.77 -9.05
CA GLN A 77 -3.89 7.34 -8.88
C GLN A 77 -4.24 6.12 -9.74
N ARG A 78 -3.92 6.17 -11.04
CA ARG A 78 -4.19 5.05 -11.97
C ARG A 78 -3.44 3.78 -11.58
N LYS A 79 -2.22 3.90 -11.06
CA LYS A 79 -1.44 2.74 -10.59
C LYS A 79 -2.08 2.12 -9.34
N ILE A 80 -2.35 2.92 -8.31
CA ILE A 80 -2.92 2.47 -7.03
C ILE A 80 -4.31 1.83 -7.22
N ASN A 81 -5.16 2.39 -8.08
CA ASN A 81 -6.49 1.84 -8.32
C ASN A 81 -6.46 0.42 -8.92
N ARG A 82 -5.31 -0.01 -9.48
CA ARG A 82 -5.07 -1.36 -9.98
C ARG A 82 -4.46 -2.33 -8.96
N PHE A 83 -4.17 -1.89 -7.74
CA PHE A 83 -3.69 -2.78 -6.68
C PHE A 83 -4.80 -3.74 -6.25
N ASP A 84 -4.47 -4.89 -5.70
CA ASP A 84 -5.49 -5.87 -5.29
C ASP A 84 -6.19 -5.41 -3.99
N ILE A 85 -5.41 -4.95 -3.01
CA ILE A 85 -5.91 -4.36 -1.77
C ILE A 85 -5.28 -2.97 -1.56
N VAL A 86 -6.15 -1.99 -1.27
CA VAL A 86 -5.74 -0.68 -0.76
C VAL A 86 -6.41 -0.51 0.59
N ALA A 87 -5.72 -0.90 1.65
CA ALA A 87 -6.22 -0.91 3.01
C ALA A 87 -6.37 0.53 3.55
N PRO A 88 -7.44 0.84 4.31
CA PRO A 88 -7.70 2.19 4.81
C PRO A 88 -6.83 2.50 6.03
N ASP A 89 -5.58 2.93 5.83
CA ASP A 89 -4.67 3.29 6.93
C ASP A 89 -5.05 4.64 7.57
N GLY A 90 -5.10 4.67 8.90
CA GLY A 90 -5.43 5.87 9.65
C GLY A 90 -6.93 6.01 9.92
N GLN A 91 -7.25 6.55 11.10
CA GLN A 91 -8.65 6.80 11.47
C GLN A 91 -9.39 7.75 10.51
N PRO A 92 -8.79 8.84 10.01
CA PRO A 92 -9.51 9.75 9.10
C PRO A 92 -9.98 9.08 7.81
N VAL A 93 -9.19 8.17 7.23
CA VAL A 93 -9.55 7.45 6.00
C VAL A 93 -10.68 6.46 6.29
N ARG A 94 -10.58 5.67 7.37
CA ARG A 94 -11.65 4.79 7.83
C ARG A 94 -12.95 5.55 8.10
N TRP A 95 -12.88 6.69 8.77
CA TRP A 95 -14.05 7.52 9.07
C TRP A 95 -14.68 8.11 7.82
N ALA A 96 -13.87 8.58 6.86
CA ALA A 96 -14.36 9.07 5.58
C ALA A 96 -15.10 7.98 4.80
N LEU A 97 -14.56 6.75 4.72
CA LEU A 97 -15.25 5.61 4.13
C LEU A 97 -16.57 5.31 4.82
N ASN A 98 -16.56 5.21 6.15
CA ASN A 98 -17.78 4.91 6.90
C ASN A 98 -18.84 6.00 6.72
N HIS A 99 -18.44 7.26 6.66
CA HIS A 99 -19.36 8.40 6.55
C HIS A 99 -19.97 8.54 5.14
N LEU A 100 -19.14 8.45 4.10
CA LEU A 100 -19.58 8.65 2.72
C LEU A 100 -20.26 7.40 2.15
N HIS A 101 -19.73 6.22 2.46
CA HIS A 101 -20.06 4.96 1.79
C HIS A 101 -20.71 3.91 2.70
N HIS A 102 -20.93 4.22 3.98
CA HIS A 102 -21.56 3.33 4.96
C HIS A 102 -20.86 1.96 5.09
N THR A 103 -19.54 1.95 5.00
CA THR A 103 -18.74 0.72 4.98
C THR A 103 -18.71 -0.04 6.31
N ASN A 104 -19.16 0.57 7.41
CA ASN A 104 -19.19 -0.04 8.76
C ASN A 104 -17.88 -0.69 9.21
N LEU A 105 -16.74 -0.16 8.77
CA LEU A 105 -15.42 -0.67 9.11
C LEU A 105 -15.11 -0.38 10.58
N SER A 106 -14.81 -1.43 11.34
CA SER A 106 -14.27 -1.36 12.70
C SER A 106 -12.77 -1.06 12.74
N ASP A 107 -12.05 -1.39 11.68
CA ASP A 107 -10.58 -1.36 11.65
C ASP A 107 -10.03 -0.48 10.54
N ARG A 108 -8.84 0.06 10.80
CA ARG A 108 -8.06 0.90 9.87
C ARG A 108 -6.91 0.14 9.20
N VAL A 109 -6.91 -1.19 9.29
CA VAL A 109 -5.91 -2.13 8.74
C VAL A 109 -4.50 -1.51 8.61
N TYR A 110 -3.92 -1.17 9.77
CA TYR A 110 -2.70 -0.39 9.90
C TYR A 110 -1.49 -1.22 9.44
N GLY A 111 -0.64 -0.66 8.57
CA GLY A 111 0.48 -1.39 7.96
C GLY A 111 1.39 -2.10 8.96
N PRO A 112 1.90 -1.43 10.01
CA PRO A 112 2.72 -2.06 11.03
C PRO A 112 2.03 -3.20 11.77
N GLU A 113 0.74 -3.07 12.10
CA GLU A 113 -0.02 -4.14 12.76
C GLU A 113 -0.23 -5.33 11.81
N LEU A 114 -0.63 -5.07 10.56
CA LEU A 114 -0.83 -6.14 9.57
C LEU A 114 0.47 -6.90 9.30
N MET A 115 1.61 -6.20 9.21
CA MET A 115 2.92 -6.82 9.04
C MET A 115 3.21 -7.86 10.14
N LEU A 116 2.93 -7.55 11.42
CA LEU A 116 3.15 -8.51 12.51
C LEU A 116 2.20 -9.69 12.46
N ARG A 117 0.94 -9.48 12.05
CA ARG A 117 -0.05 -10.57 11.86
C ARG A 117 0.39 -11.54 10.77
N LEU A 118 0.85 -10.99 9.64
CA LEU A 118 1.36 -11.76 8.52
C LEU A 118 2.64 -12.51 8.89
N CYS A 119 3.58 -11.89 9.61
CA CYS A 119 4.78 -12.59 10.10
C CYS A 119 4.43 -13.75 11.03
N ARG A 120 3.49 -13.56 11.98
CA ARG A 120 3.03 -14.64 12.86
C ARG A 120 2.48 -15.82 12.08
N GLN A 121 1.58 -15.58 11.14
CA GLN A 121 1.02 -16.67 10.34
C GLN A 121 2.08 -17.27 9.40
N ALA A 122 2.99 -16.47 8.83
CA ALA A 122 4.06 -16.96 7.98
C ALA A 122 5.03 -17.90 8.72
N GLU A 123 5.27 -17.66 10.02
CA GLU A 123 5.99 -18.59 10.89
C GLU A 123 5.25 -19.93 11.02
N GLU A 124 3.94 -19.91 11.28
CA GLU A 124 3.13 -21.11 11.48
C GLU A 124 3.10 -22.04 10.25
N ILE A 125 3.03 -21.48 9.05
CA ILE A 125 2.93 -22.25 7.79
C ILE A 125 4.22 -22.25 6.95
N GLY A 126 5.30 -21.66 7.46
CA GLY A 126 6.61 -21.68 6.82
C GLY A 126 6.75 -20.86 5.53
N ILE A 127 5.98 -19.79 5.36
CA ILE A 127 6.11 -18.88 4.21
C ILE A 127 7.38 -18.03 4.35
N GLY A 128 8.13 -17.91 3.25
CA GLY A 128 9.31 -17.05 3.18
C GLY A 128 8.93 -15.56 3.13
N VAL A 129 9.60 -14.75 3.96
CA VAL A 129 9.49 -13.30 4.02
C VAL A 129 10.73 -12.64 3.43
N TYR A 130 10.52 -11.66 2.56
CA TYR A 130 11.56 -10.78 2.03
C TYR A 130 11.35 -9.34 2.51
N LEU A 131 12.41 -8.70 3.00
CA LEU A 131 12.40 -7.30 3.43
C LEU A 131 13.16 -6.44 2.41
N TYR A 132 12.49 -5.51 1.74
CA TYR A 132 13.12 -4.66 0.72
C TYR A 132 12.87 -3.18 1.00
N GLY A 133 13.92 -2.42 1.28
CA GLY A 133 13.84 -0.99 1.54
C GLY A 133 14.60 -0.52 2.79
N SER A 134 14.30 0.71 3.21
CA SER A 134 14.99 1.38 4.33
C SER A 134 16.53 1.40 4.21
N GLN A 135 17.24 1.48 5.32
CA GLN A 135 18.70 1.46 5.42
C GLN A 135 19.18 0.13 5.99
N PRO A 136 20.43 -0.31 5.69
CA PRO A 136 20.99 -1.56 6.23
C PRO A 136 20.84 -1.67 7.76
N VAL A 137 21.16 -0.60 8.50
CA VAL A 137 21.04 -0.57 9.97
C VAL A 137 19.61 -0.80 10.48
N VAL A 138 18.60 -0.33 9.73
CA VAL A 138 17.19 -0.52 10.09
C VAL A 138 16.77 -1.95 9.79
N LEU A 139 17.19 -2.49 8.65
CA LEU A 139 16.91 -3.88 8.27
C LEU A 139 17.55 -4.89 9.23
N ASP A 140 18.79 -4.67 9.67
CA ASP A 140 19.46 -5.54 10.63
C ASP A 140 18.68 -5.60 11.96
N ARG A 141 18.28 -4.43 12.47
CA ARG A 141 17.47 -4.33 13.69
C ARG A 141 16.09 -4.95 13.52
N LEU A 142 15.42 -4.67 12.41
CA LEU A 142 14.11 -5.23 12.09
C LEU A 142 14.17 -6.76 12.02
N THR A 143 15.18 -7.30 11.32
CA THR A 143 15.38 -8.74 11.17
C THR A 143 15.58 -9.39 12.54
N ALA A 144 16.46 -8.84 13.37
CA ALA A 144 16.70 -9.34 14.72
C ALA A 144 15.44 -9.29 15.59
N GLN A 145 14.68 -8.19 15.53
CA GLN A 145 13.47 -8.00 16.31
C GLN A 145 12.32 -8.92 15.87
N LEU A 146 12.15 -9.13 14.57
CA LEU A 146 11.18 -10.09 14.03
C LEU A 146 11.53 -11.52 14.45
N LEU A 147 12.81 -11.92 14.39
CA LEU A 147 13.24 -13.26 14.83
C LEU A 147 13.15 -13.44 16.35
N GLN A 148 13.24 -12.35 17.12
CA GLN A 148 12.97 -12.41 18.57
C GLN A 148 11.48 -12.66 18.85
N TRP A 149 10.59 -12.03 18.09
CA TRP A 149 9.14 -12.19 18.27
C TRP A 149 8.58 -13.48 17.66
N PHE A 150 9.19 -13.94 16.56
CA PHE A 150 8.77 -15.08 15.74
C PHE A 150 10.01 -15.95 15.41
N PRO A 151 10.50 -16.78 16.36
CA PRO A 151 11.76 -17.53 16.19
C PRO A 151 11.80 -18.50 15.01
N GLY A 152 10.65 -19.00 14.55
CA GLY A 152 10.51 -19.85 13.37
C GLY A 152 10.30 -19.10 12.06
N LEU A 153 10.23 -17.76 12.09
CA LEU A 153 10.00 -16.95 10.89
C LEU A 153 11.13 -17.12 9.87
N ARG A 154 10.75 -17.47 8.64
CA ARG A 154 11.70 -17.65 7.53
C ARG A 154 11.94 -16.34 6.81
N ILE A 155 12.89 -15.53 7.28
CA ILE A 155 13.37 -14.36 6.53
C ILE A 155 14.35 -14.85 5.46
N VAL A 156 13.89 -14.91 4.21
CA VAL A 156 14.64 -15.48 3.06
C VAL A 156 15.41 -14.42 2.26
N GLY A 157 15.27 -13.15 2.62
CA GLY A 157 16.08 -12.06 2.10
C GLY A 157 15.79 -10.74 2.82
N SER A 158 16.81 -9.89 2.86
CA SER A 158 16.74 -8.56 3.44
C SER A 158 17.72 -7.66 2.68
N GLU A 159 17.22 -6.61 2.03
CA GLU A 159 18.01 -5.76 1.15
C GLU A 159 17.58 -4.29 1.20
N ALA A 160 18.55 -3.40 1.41
CA ALA A 160 18.36 -1.96 1.32
C ALA A 160 18.87 -1.48 -0.06
N PRO A 161 17.99 -1.03 -0.97
CA PRO A 161 18.42 -0.45 -2.22
C PRO A 161 19.11 0.91 -1.99
N PRO A 162 19.97 1.37 -2.91
CA PRO A 162 20.62 2.66 -2.81
C PRO A 162 19.61 3.81 -2.78
N PHE A 163 19.97 4.91 -2.11
CA PHE A 163 19.17 6.15 -2.02
C PHE A 163 19.25 7.00 -3.31
N ARG A 164 19.13 6.35 -4.46
CA ARG A 164 19.09 6.93 -5.81
C ARG A 164 18.25 6.03 -6.72
N PRO A 165 17.84 6.50 -7.92
CA PRO A 165 17.26 5.62 -8.92
C PRO A 165 18.18 4.42 -9.20
N LEU A 166 17.58 3.25 -9.36
CA LEU A 166 18.27 2.04 -9.79
C LEU A 166 18.55 2.13 -11.28
N THR A 167 19.68 1.56 -11.70
CA THR A 167 19.87 1.20 -13.11
C THR A 167 18.97 0.01 -13.46
N LEU A 168 18.64 -0.16 -14.74
CA LEU A 168 17.84 -1.30 -15.21
C LEU A 168 18.43 -2.65 -14.77
N ALA A 169 19.76 -2.77 -14.78
CA ALA A 169 20.45 -3.99 -14.36
C ALA A 169 20.34 -4.24 -12.85
N GLU A 170 20.45 -3.19 -12.02
CA GLU A 170 20.28 -3.30 -10.56
C GLU A 170 18.84 -3.71 -10.20
N ASP A 171 17.87 -3.11 -10.89
CA ASP A 171 16.45 -3.36 -10.71
C ASP A 171 16.07 -4.81 -11.10
N GLN A 172 16.46 -5.26 -12.30
CA GLN A 172 16.28 -6.64 -12.73
C GLN A 172 16.98 -7.65 -11.80
N ALA A 173 18.16 -7.32 -11.31
CA ALA A 173 18.88 -8.17 -10.37
C ALA A 173 18.17 -8.26 -9.01
N ALA A 174 17.53 -7.18 -8.53
CA ALA A 174 16.72 -7.19 -7.32
C ALA A 174 15.50 -8.12 -7.47
N ILE A 175 14.76 -8.00 -8.57
CA ILE A 175 13.61 -8.88 -8.89
C ILE A 175 14.05 -10.34 -8.94
N ALA A 176 15.17 -10.63 -9.62
CA ALA A 176 15.69 -11.99 -9.70
C ALA A 176 16.07 -12.57 -8.32
N ARG A 177 16.68 -11.76 -7.44
CA ARG A 177 16.99 -12.17 -6.06
C ARG A 177 15.71 -12.44 -5.26
N ILE A 178 14.72 -11.55 -5.34
CA ILE A 178 13.42 -11.71 -4.67
C ILE A 178 12.77 -13.02 -5.12
N ASN A 179 12.65 -13.27 -6.42
CA ASN A 179 12.02 -14.49 -6.94
C ASN A 179 12.78 -15.77 -6.57
N LYS A 180 14.11 -15.75 -6.67
CA LYS A 180 14.98 -16.89 -6.33
C LYS A 180 14.94 -17.25 -4.85
N SER A 181 14.68 -16.28 -3.97
CA SER A 181 14.59 -16.52 -2.51
C SER A 181 13.42 -17.44 -2.12
N GLY A 182 12.40 -17.56 -2.99
CA GLY A 182 11.19 -18.32 -2.67
C GLY A 182 10.21 -17.58 -1.76
N ALA A 183 10.38 -16.27 -1.56
CA ALA A 183 9.47 -15.47 -0.74
C ALA A 183 8.03 -15.53 -1.27
N GLY A 184 7.08 -15.66 -0.34
CA GLY A 184 5.65 -15.46 -0.60
C GLY A 184 5.17 -14.07 -0.16
N LEU A 185 5.85 -13.47 0.82
CA LEU A 185 5.60 -12.11 1.31
C LEU A 185 6.82 -11.24 1.05
N ILE A 186 6.62 -10.09 0.41
CA ILE A 186 7.65 -9.10 0.11
C ILE A 186 7.21 -7.77 0.73
N PHE A 187 7.81 -7.41 1.86
CA PHE A 187 7.53 -6.12 2.50
C PHE A 187 8.40 -5.02 1.89
N LEU A 188 7.76 -3.95 1.45
CA LEU A 188 8.38 -2.78 0.83
C LEU A 188 8.41 -1.61 1.82
N GLY A 189 9.63 -1.20 2.20
CA GLY A 189 9.92 -0.06 3.07
C GLY A 189 10.60 1.09 2.34
N LEU A 190 10.16 1.42 1.11
CA LEU A 190 10.79 2.45 0.26
C LEU A 190 10.21 3.85 0.47
N GLY A 191 9.05 3.94 1.12
CA GLY A 191 8.29 5.16 1.33
C GLY A 191 7.43 5.56 0.13
N CYS A 192 6.36 6.30 0.40
CA CYS A 192 5.45 6.82 -0.61
C CYS A 192 6.08 8.02 -1.35
N PRO A 193 5.97 8.12 -2.70
CA PRO A 193 5.26 7.20 -3.61
C PRO A 193 6.15 6.10 -4.25
N LYS A 194 7.39 5.93 -3.77
CA LYS A 194 8.38 5.03 -4.41
C LYS A 194 7.99 3.56 -4.33
N GLN A 195 7.44 3.14 -3.19
CA GLN A 195 7.00 1.75 -2.99
C GLN A 195 5.81 1.38 -3.89
N GLU A 196 4.88 2.31 -4.10
CA GLU A 196 3.70 2.11 -4.94
C GLU A 196 4.11 2.01 -6.42
N HIS A 197 5.07 2.84 -6.86
CA HIS A 197 5.66 2.70 -8.18
C HIS A 197 6.40 1.37 -8.34
N PHE A 198 7.28 1.02 -7.40
CA PHE A 198 8.01 -0.25 -7.44
C PHE A 198 7.06 -1.44 -7.49
N ALA A 199 6.02 -1.46 -6.64
CA ALA A 199 5.06 -2.54 -6.59
C ALA A 199 4.31 -2.70 -7.92
N PHE A 200 3.83 -1.58 -8.48
CA PHE A 200 3.11 -1.59 -9.74
C PHE A 200 3.98 -2.01 -10.92
N ASP A 201 5.18 -1.44 -11.03
CA ASP A 201 6.07 -1.63 -12.18
C ASP A 201 6.61 -3.08 -12.22
N HIS A 202 6.63 -3.78 -11.09
CA HIS A 202 7.08 -5.18 -10.97
C HIS A 202 5.95 -6.18 -10.71
N ARG A 203 4.68 -5.76 -10.83
CA ARG A 203 3.51 -6.58 -10.53
C ARG A 203 3.47 -7.92 -11.28
N ASP A 204 3.89 -7.93 -12.53
CA ASP A 204 3.85 -9.12 -13.39
C ASP A 204 5.19 -9.89 -13.36
N GLN A 205 6.16 -9.41 -12.58
CA GLN A 205 7.53 -9.96 -12.51
C GLN A 205 7.84 -10.61 -11.16
N ILE A 206 7.29 -10.09 -10.06
CA ILE A 206 7.53 -10.63 -8.71
C ILE A 206 6.50 -11.71 -8.38
N HIS A 207 6.98 -12.90 -8.02
CA HIS A 207 6.16 -14.05 -7.62
C HIS A 207 5.93 -14.02 -6.11
N GLY A 208 4.84 -13.38 -5.68
CA GLY A 208 4.42 -13.28 -4.28
C GLY A 208 3.70 -11.96 -4.01
N VAL A 209 3.32 -11.75 -2.76
CA VAL A 209 2.58 -10.54 -2.36
C VAL A 209 3.54 -9.41 -2.04
N GLN A 210 3.41 -8.29 -2.74
CA GLN A 210 4.14 -7.06 -2.49
C GLN A 210 3.32 -6.16 -1.54
N LEU A 211 3.87 -5.85 -0.36
CA LEU A 211 3.19 -5.07 0.68
C LEU A 211 3.89 -3.74 0.91
N CYS A 212 3.24 -2.65 0.53
CA CYS A 212 3.71 -1.28 0.73
C CYS A 212 3.50 -0.85 2.20
N VAL A 213 4.49 -1.12 3.07
CA VAL A 213 4.37 -0.90 4.53
C VAL A 213 5.08 0.34 5.04
N GLY A 214 5.87 1.02 4.20
CA GLY A 214 6.48 2.30 4.49
C GLY A 214 7.25 2.32 5.82
N ALA A 215 6.79 3.16 6.76
CA ALA A 215 7.46 3.39 8.03
C ALA A 215 7.33 2.22 9.03
N ALA A 216 6.63 1.14 8.69
CA ALA A 216 6.55 -0.06 9.54
C ALA A 216 7.93 -0.60 9.92
N PHE A 217 8.88 -0.55 8.98
CA PHE A 217 10.25 -0.98 9.24
C PHE A 217 10.90 -0.17 10.35
N ASP A 218 10.76 1.15 10.32
CA ASP A 218 11.36 2.02 11.33
C ASP A 218 10.74 1.79 12.72
N PHE A 219 9.42 1.61 12.78
CA PHE A 219 8.70 1.35 14.04
C PHE A 219 9.11 0.01 14.65
N HIS A 220 9.12 -1.05 13.84
CA HIS A 220 9.46 -2.39 14.28
C HIS A 220 10.96 -2.63 14.45
N ALA A 221 11.82 -1.74 13.94
CA ALA A 221 13.25 -1.71 14.25
C ALA A 221 13.57 -0.85 15.49
N GLY A 222 12.57 -0.22 16.11
CA GLY A 222 12.74 0.68 17.25
C GLY A 222 13.44 2.01 16.93
N THR A 223 13.57 2.37 15.66
CA THR A 223 14.19 3.64 15.22
C THR A 223 13.20 4.80 15.19
N LYS A 224 11.89 4.49 15.18
CA LYS A 224 10.81 5.46 15.42
C LYS A 224 9.89 4.96 16.52
N ILE A 225 9.39 5.91 17.31
CA ILE A 225 8.43 5.62 18.37
C ILE A 225 7.03 5.63 17.77
N MET A 226 6.25 4.59 18.07
CA MET A 226 4.83 4.51 17.70
C MET A 226 3.97 5.31 18.67
N ALA A 227 2.90 5.95 18.17
CA ALA A 227 1.98 6.66 19.06
C ALA A 227 1.31 5.68 20.04
N PRO A 228 1.02 6.09 21.29
CA PRO A 228 0.29 5.25 22.24
C PRO A 228 -1.06 4.77 21.69
N PRO A 229 -1.56 3.57 22.07
CA PRO A 229 -2.78 3.00 21.52
C PRO A 229 -4.02 3.90 21.61
N TRP A 230 -4.15 4.68 22.70
CA TRP A 230 -5.27 5.62 22.85
C TRP A 230 -5.22 6.74 21.80
N MET A 231 -4.02 7.24 21.45
CA MET A 231 -3.87 8.26 20.40
C MET A 231 -4.18 7.67 19.03
N GLN A 232 -3.70 6.45 18.75
CA GLN A 232 -4.01 5.74 17.52
C GLN A 232 -5.52 5.57 17.33
N ARG A 233 -6.22 5.11 18.38
CA ARG A 233 -7.68 4.91 18.36
C ARG A 233 -8.46 6.21 18.12
N ASN A 234 -7.96 7.34 18.62
CA ASN A 234 -8.60 8.65 18.46
C ASN A 234 -8.10 9.45 17.24
N GLY A 235 -7.28 8.85 16.37
CA GLY A 235 -6.77 9.53 15.16
C GLY A 235 -5.75 10.64 15.45
N LEU A 236 -5.11 10.63 16.62
CA LEU A 236 -4.12 11.62 17.08
C LEU A 236 -2.68 11.25 16.75
N GLU A 237 -2.48 10.20 15.96
CA GLU A 237 -1.14 9.71 15.59
C GLU A 237 -0.33 10.77 14.81
N TRP A 238 -1.00 11.58 13.98
CA TRP A 238 -0.34 12.70 13.29
C TRP A 238 0.18 13.76 14.27
N LEU A 239 -0.55 14.03 15.35
CA LEU A 239 -0.16 15.00 16.38
C LEU A 239 1.05 14.48 17.15
N PHE A 240 1.05 13.20 17.53
CA PHE A 240 2.20 12.55 18.15
C PHE A 240 3.44 12.61 17.25
N ARG A 241 3.28 12.35 15.95
CA ARG A 241 4.40 12.43 15.01
C ARG A 241 4.90 13.85 14.81
N LEU A 242 4.01 14.84 14.87
CA LEU A 242 4.41 16.25 14.78
C LEU A 242 5.28 16.67 15.97
N THR A 243 5.04 16.13 17.17
CA THR A 243 5.88 16.44 18.34
C THR A 243 7.24 15.75 18.30
N THR A 244 7.33 14.57 17.68
CA THR A 244 8.60 13.82 17.56
C THR A 244 9.44 14.24 16.35
N GLU A 245 8.82 14.69 15.26
CA GLU A 245 9.49 15.09 14.01
C GLU A 245 9.00 16.46 13.49
N PRO A 246 9.01 17.54 14.31
CA PRO A 246 8.33 18.78 13.99
C PRO A 246 8.84 19.41 12.71
N THR A 247 10.16 19.54 12.54
CA THR A 247 10.82 20.17 11.38
C THR A 247 10.49 19.50 10.05
N ARG A 248 10.32 18.17 10.06
CA ARG A 248 10.03 17.37 8.89
C ARG A 248 8.54 17.35 8.55
N LEU A 249 7.66 17.35 9.57
CA LEU A 249 6.25 17.02 9.38
C LEU A 249 5.31 18.23 9.38
N TRP A 250 5.71 19.38 9.92
CA TRP A 250 4.82 20.54 10.04
C TRP A 250 4.30 21.03 8.67
N LYS A 251 5.19 21.28 7.69
CA LYS A 251 4.79 21.73 6.35
C LYS A 251 3.87 20.72 5.69
N ARG A 252 4.25 19.44 5.78
CA ARG A 252 3.47 18.34 5.21
C ARG A 252 2.07 18.34 5.79
N TYR A 253 1.91 18.34 7.11
CA TYR A 253 0.58 18.27 7.72
C TYR A 253 -0.29 19.49 7.46
N ILE A 254 0.27 20.70 7.41
CA ILE A 254 -0.50 21.88 6.98
C ILE A 254 -1.04 21.66 5.57
N THR A 255 -0.20 21.25 4.62
CA THR A 255 -0.64 21.05 3.23
C THR A 255 -1.60 19.86 3.07
N THR A 256 -1.21 18.67 3.53
CA THR A 256 -1.97 17.44 3.29
C THR A 256 -3.27 17.41 4.08
N ASN A 257 -3.27 17.84 5.34
CA ASN A 257 -4.49 17.78 6.16
C ASN A 257 -5.50 18.83 5.69
N SER A 258 -5.05 20.04 5.29
CA SER A 258 -5.96 21.04 4.71
C SER A 258 -6.56 20.54 3.40
N LEU A 259 -5.74 19.98 2.48
CA LEU A 259 -6.26 19.40 1.23
C LEU A 259 -7.23 18.25 1.47
N PHE A 260 -6.95 17.39 2.46
CA PHE A 260 -7.84 16.31 2.84
C PHE A 260 -9.20 16.82 3.31
N LEU A 261 -9.21 17.78 4.24
CA LEU A 261 -10.46 18.35 4.75
C LEU A 261 -11.25 19.08 3.65
N THR A 262 -10.58 19.81 2.76
CA THR A 262 -11.23 20.49 1.63
C THR A 262 -11.85 19.48 0.67
N LYS A 263 -11.11 18.46 0.24
CA LYS A 263 -11.62 17.43 -0.67
C LYS A 263 -12.77 16.64 -0.02
N LEU A 264 -12.66 16.32 1.28
CA LEU A 264 -13.72 15.64 2.03
C LEU A 264 -15.00 16.48 2.09
N ALA A 265 -14.88 17.78 2.38
CA ALA A 265 -16.04 18.68 2.42
C ALA A 265 -16.73 18.78 1.04
N ILE A 266 -15.96 18.88 -0.04
CA ILE A 266 -16.49 18.87 -1.41
C ILE A 266 -17.21 17.56 -1.70
N GLU A 267 -16.60 16.42 -1.36
CA GLU A 267 -17.18 15.11 -1.64
C GLU A 267 -18.46 14.87 -0.85
N ILE A 268 -18.51 15.28 0.43
CA ILE A 268 -19.74 15.26 1.24
C ILE A 268 -20.82 16.11 0.58
N PHE A 269 -20.50 17.33 0.15
CA PHE A 269 -21.45 18.22 -0.51
C PHE A 269 -22.02 17.60 -1.79
N LEU A 270 -21.17 17.02 -2.64
CA LEU A 270 -21.59 16.34 -3.87
C LEU A 270 -22.51 15.14 -3.59
N HIS A 271 -22.20 14.31 -2.58
CA HIS A 271 -23.06 13.19 -2.19
C HIS A 271 -24.44 13.65 -1.69
N LEU A 272 -24.49 14.78 -0.95
CA LEU A 272 -25.75 15.36 -0.49
C LEU A 272 -26.59 15.87 -1.66
N CYS A 273 -25.98 16.51 -2.66
CA CYS A 273 -26.68 16.95 -3.87
C CYS A 273 -27.24 15.76 -4.67
N GLN A 274 -26.47 14.69 -4.84
CA GLN A 274 -26.91 13.50 -5.59
C GLN A 274 -28.10 12.79 -4.91
N ARG A 275 -28.11 12.68 -3.58
CA ARG A 275 -29.23 12.10 -2.83
C ARG A 275 -30.54 12.89 -2.95
N GLN A 276 -30.47 14.20 -3.20
CA GLN A 276 -31.66 15.02 -3.41
C GLN A 276 -32.26 14.85 -4.81
N THR A 277 -31.46 14.39 -5.77
CA THR A 277 -31.88 14.20 -7.17
C THR A 277 -32.43 12.80 -7.49
N GLU A 278 -32.23 11.81 -6.61
CA GLU A 278 -32.83 10.49 -6.80
C GLU A 278 -34.35 10.53 -6.51
N PRO A 279 -35.22 10.19 -7.48
CA PRO A 279 -36.65 10.13 -7.24
C PRO A 279 -36.93 9.05 -6.18
N LYS A 280 -37.66 9.40 -5.12
CA LYS A 280 -38.15 8.42 -4.15
C LYS A 280 -39.04 7.41 -4.89
N THR A 281 -38.52 6.22 -5.17
CA THR A 281 -39.36 5.08 -5.54
C THR A 281 -40.18 4.71 -4.31
N SER A 282 -41.43 5.16 -4.33
CA SER A 282 -42.53 4.82 -3.41
C SER A 282 -43.01 3.40 -3.60
#